data_AF-A0A094DWH5-F1
#
_entry.id   AF-A0A094DWH5-F1
#
_cell.length_a   1.000
_cell.length_b   1.000
_cell.length_c   1.000
_cell.angle_alpha   90.00
_cell.angle_beta   90.00
_cell.angle_gamma   90.00
#
_symmetry.space_group_name_H-M   'P 1'
#
loop_
_entity.id
_entity.type
_entity.pdbx_description
1 polymer ?
#
loop_
_entity_poly.entity_id
_entity_poly.type
_entity_poly.pdbx_seq_one_letter_code
_entity_poly.pdbx_strand_id
1 'polypeptide(L)' 'MHRRHLLCLLPVVVAYGSQKVQNTPSTPQVDLGYAQYQGSRLAIGVDQYLGMRFAAPPLGDLRFRAPQDPLP' A
#
# COMPACT_ATOMS: atom_id res chain seq x y z
N MET A 1 -25.03 13.97 -60.97
CA MET A 1 -25.29 13.51 -59.58
C MET A 1 -23.99 12.98 -58.98
N HIS A 2 -23.24 13.78 -58.23
CA HIS A 2 -22.02 13.31 -57.54
C HIS A 2 -21.99 13.83 -56.11
N ARG A 3 -22.73 13.14 -55.25
CA ARG A 3 -22.70 13.31 -53.80
C ARG A 3 -21.48 12.55 -53.28
N ARG A 4 -20.33 13.22 -53.23
CA ARG A 4 -19.11 12.67 -52.62
C ARG A 4 -19.32 12.62 -51.11
N HIS A 5 -19.67 11.44 -50.61
CA HIS A 5 -19.67 11.16 -49.19
C HIS A 5 -18.22 11.18 -48.68
N LEU A 6 -17.84 12.27 -48.03
CA LEU A 6 -16.60 12.39 -47.28
C LEU A 6 -16.76 11.55 -45.99
N LEU A 7 -16.42 10.27 -46.07
CA LEU A 7 -16.38 9.38 -44.92
C LEU A 7 -15.13 9.72 -44.11
N CYS A 8 -15.30 10.52 -43.05
CA CYS A 8 -14.21 10.87 -42.14
C CYS A 8 -13.90 9.66 -41.24
N LEU A 9 -12.89 8.88 -41.60
CA LEU A 9 -12.34 7.83 -40.73
C LEU A 9 -11.47 8.49 -39.66
N LEU A 10 -12.03 8.69 -38.46
CA LEU A 10 -11.24 9.08 -37.29
C LEU A 10 -10.51 7.84 -36.75
N PRO A 11 -9.17 7.84 -36.63
CA PRO A 11 -8.47 6.72 -36.01
C PRO A 11 -8.74 6.75 -34.51
N VAL A 12 -9.40 5.71 -34.00
CA VAL A 12 -9.45 5.42 -32.57
C VAL A 12 -8.04 4.99 -32.15
N VAL A 13 -7.26 5.91 -31.61
CA VAL A 13 -5.94 5.61 -31.06
C VAL A 13 -6.14 4.95 -29.69
N VAL A 14 -6.02 3.63 -29.65
CA VAL A 14 -5.92 2.89 -28.39
C VAL A 14 -4.52 3.11 -27.84
N ALA A 15 -4.40 3.97 -26.82
CA ALA A 15 -3.18 4.12 -26.06
C ALA A 15 -3.00 2.91 -25.14
N TYR A 16 -2.17 1.96 -25.54
CA TYR A 16 -1.67 0.94 -24.62
C TYR A 16 -0.68 1.60 -23.67
N GLY A 17 -1.14 1.96 -22.46
CA GLY A 17 -0.25 2.42 -21.40
C GLY A 17 0.69 1.28 -20.99
N SER A 18 1.99 1.42 -21.26
CA SER A 18 2.99 0.55 -20.66
C SER A 18 2.99 0.76 -19.15
N GLN A 19 2.52 -0.23 -18.38
CA GLN A 19 2.77 -0.25 -16.95
C GLN A 19 4.28 -0.39 -16.76
N LYS A 20 4.96 0.70 -16.41
CA LYS A 20 6.34 0.64 -15.95
C LYS A 20 6.29 -0.08 -14.60
N VAL A 21 6.57 -1.38 -14.57
CA VAL A 21 6.78 -2.13 -13.32
C VAL A 21 7.97 -1.46 -12.63
N GLN A 22 7.66 -0.62 -11.64
CA GLN A 22 8.68 0.01 -10.82
C GLN A 22 9.24 -1.08 -9.91
N ASN A 23 10.36 -1.69 -10.32
CA ASN A 23 11.13 -2.58 -9.47
C ASN A 23 11.96 -1.78 -8.46
N THR A 24 11.32 -0.79 -7.81
CA THR A 24 11.87 -0.15 -6.63
C THR A 24 11.63 -1.13 -5.50
N PRO A 25 12.64 -1.51 -4.69
CA PRO A 25 12.40 -2.37 -3.53
C PRO A 25 11.36 -1.67 -2.64
N SER A 26 10.13 -2.15 -2.68
CA SER A 26 9.05 -1.60 -1.87
C SER A 26 9.39 -1.86 -0.41
N THR A 27 9.42 -0.81 0.39
CA THR A 27 9.47 -0.97 1.84
C THR A 27 8.17 -1.65 2.25
N PRO A 28 8.23 -2.82 2.90
CA PRO A 28 7.02 -3.57 3.20
C PRO A 28 6.19 -2.78 4.23
N GLN A 29 4.89 -2.66 3.96
CA GLN A 29 3.93 -1.98 4.84
C GLN A 29 2.75 -2.91 5.12
N VAL A 30 2.23 -2.85 6.33
CA VAL A 30 1.03 -3.58 6.77
C VAL A 30 0.09 -2.64 7.51
N ASP A 31 -1.19 -2.72 7.17
CA ASP A 31 -2.27 -2.03 7.86
C ASP A 31 -3.04 -3.03 8.72
N LEU A 32 -3.12 -2.77 10.02
CA LEU A 32 -3.81 -3.61 11.00
C LEU A 32 -5.15 -3.02 11.45
N GLY A 33 -5.61 -1.95 10.80
CA GLY A 33 -6.83 -1.20 11.15
C GLY A 33 -6.65 -0.23 12.30
N TYR A 34 -5.89 -0.59 13.34
CA TYR A 34 -5.53 0.30 14.45
C TYR A 34 -4.18 1.00 14.24
N ALA A 35 -3.32 0.51 13.34
CA ALA A 35 -2.02 1.10 13.08
C ALA A 35 -1.48 0.62 11.73
N GLN A 36 -0.63 1.45 11.12
CA GLN A 36 0.17 1.06 9.96
C GLN A 36 1.64 0.92 10.37
N TYR A 37 2.24 -0.22 10.02
CA TYR A 37 3.63 -0.52 10.30
C TYR A 37 4.41 -0.64 9.01
N GLN A 38 5.55 0.06 8.95
CA GLN A 38 6.57 -0.16 7.93
C GLN A 38 7.63 -1.11 8.48
N GLY A 39 7.87 -2.20 7.76
CA GLY A 39 8.91 -3.17 8.05
C GLY A 39 10.19 -2.92 7.24
N SER A 40 11.10 -3.89 7.31
CA SER A 40 12.26 -3.99 6.44
C SER A 40 12.30 -5.35 5.75
N ARG A 41 12.75 -5.37 4.49
CA ARG A 41 12.94 -6.60 3.72
C ARG A 41 14.38 -7.06 3.85
N LEU A 42 14.58 -8.29 4.32
CA LEU A 42 15.89 -8.93 4.39
C LEU A 42 16.30 -9.48 3.03
N ALA A 43 17.62 -9.59 2.78
CA ALA A 43 18.16 -10.14 1.53
C ALA A 43 17.70 -11.58 1.25
N ILE A 44 17.34 -12.33 2.29
CA ILE A 44 16.78 -13.69 2.19
C ILE A 44 15.30 -13.73 1.80
N GLY A 45 14.69 -12.58 1.47
CA GLY A 45 13.30 -12.49 1.02
C GLY A 45 12.26 -12.53 2.15
N VAL A 46 12.66 -12.27 3.39
CA VAL A 46 11.77 -12.20 4.56
C VAL A 46 11.51 -10.75 4.94
N ASP A 47 10.24 -10.40 5.16
CA ASP A 47 9.85 -9.10 5.71
C ASP A 47 9.78 -9.17 7.24
N GLN A 48 10.43 -8.24 7.93
CA GLN A 48 10.40 -8.13 9.39
C GLN A 48 9.75 -6.83 9.85
N TYR A 49 8.93 -6.93 10.88
CA TYR A 49 8.24 -5.81 11.53
C TYR A 49 8.55 -5.88 13.02
N LEU A 50 9.30 -4.91 13.55
CA LEU A 50 9.83 -4.93 14.90
C LEU A 50 9.24 -3.80 15.74
N GLY A 51 9.03 -4.05 17.04
CA GLY A 51 8.51 -3.02 17.97
C GLY A 51 7.01 -2.72 17.84
N MET A 52 6.23 -3.63 17.27
CA MET A 52 4.78 -3.47 17.16
C MET A 52 4.11 -3.47 18.54
N ARG A 53 3.14 -2.58 18.72
CA ARG A 53 2.36 -2.49 19.97
C ARG A 53 1.23 -3.50 19.90
N PHE A 54 1.16 -4.38 20.90
CA PHE A 54 0.00 -5.26 21.12
C PHE A 54 -0.87 -4.79 22.30
N ALA A 55 -0.44 -3.77 23.03
CA ALA A 55 -1.13 -3.22 24.19
C ALA A 55 -0.76 -1.74 24.42
N ALA A 56 -1.55 -1.03 25.23
CA ALA A 56 -1.21 0.30 25.74
C ALA A 56 0.01 0.27 26.69
N PRO A 57 0.81 1.36 26.78
CA PRO A 57 1.94 1.43 27.71
C PRO A 57 1.50 1.26 29.18
N PRO A 58 2.11 0.36 29.98
CA PRO A 58 1.70 0.08 31.36
C PRO A 58 2.26 1.13 32.35
N LEU A 59 1.99 2.41 32.09
CA LEU A 59 2.43 3.56 32.88
C LEU A 59 1.27 4.13 33.71
N GLY A 60 1.59 4.94 34.73
CA GLY A 60 0.59 5.60 35.58
C GLY A 60 -0.37 4.59 36.21
N ASP A 61 -1.67 4.84 36.07
CA ASP A 61 -2.76 4.00 36.61
C ASP A 61 -2.83 2.60 35.99
N LEU A 62 -2.19 2.39 34.83
CA LEU A 62 -2.10 1.08 34.17
C LEU A 62 -0.98 0.20 34.77
N ARG A 63 -0.13 0.74 35.64
CA ARG A 63 0.93 -0.05 36.29
C ARG A 63 0.30 -1.10 37.20
N PHE A 64 0.78 -2.34 37.10
CA PHE A 64 0.26 -3.49 37.86
C PHE A 64 -1.22 -3.82 37.57
N ARG A 65 -1.66 -3.57 36.33
CA ARG A 65 -3.00 -3.94 35.82
C ARG A 65 -2.85 -4.90 34.63
N ALA A 66 -3.98 -5.53 34.26
CA ALA A 66 -4.04 -6.30 33.02
C ALA A 66 -3.77 -5.38 31.80
N PRO A 67 -3.16 -5.89 30.72
CA PRO A 67 -2.96 -5.12 29.49
C PRO A 67 -4.29 -4.58 28.95
N GLN A 68 -4.25 -3.37 28.41
CA GLN A 68 -5.33 -2.79 27.62
C GLN A 68 -4.94 -2.77 26.14
N ASP A 69 -5.92 -2.75 25.24
CA ASP A 69 -5.69 -2.68 23.80
C ASP A 69 -4.81 -1.49 23.40
N PRO A 70 -4.04 -1.60 22.30
CA PRO A 70 -3.21 -0.51 21.82
C PRO A 70 -4.07 0.69 21.37
N LEU A 71 -3.55 1.90 21.59
CA LEU A 71 -4.17 3.11 21.06
C LEU A 71 -4.11 3.11 19.52
N PRO A 72 -5.18 3.53 18.83
CA PRO A 72 -5.20 3.75 17.37
C PRO A 72 -4.21 4.84 16.92
#